data_AF-A0A660LVE6-F1
#
_entry.id   AF-A0A660LVE6-F1
#
_cell.length_a   1.000
_cell.length_b   1.000
_cell.length_c   1.000
_cell.angle_alpha   90.00
_cell.angle_beta   90.00
_cell.angle_gamma   90.00
#
_symmetry.space_group_name_H-M   'P 1'
#
loop_
_entity.id
_entity.type
_entity.pdbx_description
1 polymer ?
#
loop_
_entity_poly.entity_id
_entity_poly.type
_entity_poly.pdbx_seq_one_letter_code
_entity_poly.pdbx_strand_id
1 'polypeptide(L)'
;MKIGIFDTGTGGELVAKRLKELLPQHSYIMAIDREHAPYGNRSPEEIIALTNAAIQPLLSCDIIILACNTATTNALKQLQQLYPDVRFIGFEPMIKSAAASTRSHRITLLATNATKQSQRLRTLISDYASDIRIDAPDTRAWARMIDQGLAGDIALDEVLASVAGGSDVIILGCTHYLALEKRLQSLFPHCRILEPTASIAKQISDFAI
;
A
#
# COMPACT_ATOMS: atom_id res chain seq x y z
N MET A 1 5.52 21.34 5.61
CA MET A 1 5.87 20.17 6.44
C MET A 1 6.97 19.36 5.77
N LYS A 2 7.79 18.68 6.59
CA LYS A 2 8.69 17.59 6.23
C LYS A 2 7.94 16.27 6.37
N ILE A 3 7.85 15.51 5.29
CA ILE A 3 7.17 14.22 5.24
C ILE A 3 8.24 13.14 5.07
N GLY A 4 8.34 12.26 6.05
CA GLY A 4 9.16 11.05 6.00
C GLY A 4 8.41 9.93 5.30
N ILE A 5 9.07 9.18 4.41
CA ILE A 5 8.50 8.01 3.75
C ILE A 5 9.44 6.83 3.97
N PHE A 6 8.93 5.76 4.58
CA PHE A 6 9.64 4.53 4.79
C PHE A 6 9.07 3.39 3.93
N ASP A 7 9.93 2.67 3.21
CA ASP A 7 9.62 1.40 2.54
C ASP A 7 10.87 0.51 2.55
N THR A 8 10.76 -0.72 2.05
CA THR A 8 11.84 -1.68 1.89
C THR A 8 12.31 -1.80 0.43
N GLY A 9 11.61 -1.20 -0.53
CA GLY A 9 11.89 -1.37 -1.97
C GLY A 9 11.46 -0.21 -2.86
N THR A 10 11.42 -0.45 -4.18
CA THR A 10 11.09 0.58 -5.19
C THR A 10 9.66 1.10 -5.07
N GLY A 11 8.76 0.31 -4.47
CA GLY A 11 7.41 0.76 -4.14
C GLY A 11 7.37 2.08 -3.36
N GLY A 12 8.33 2.31 -2.46
CA GLY A 12 8.42 3.56 -1.70
C GLY A 12 8.74 4.77 -2.57
N GLU A 13 9.49 4.59 -3.65
CA GLU A 13 9.79 5.63 -4.63
C GLU A 13 8.56 5.99 -5.45
N LEU A 14 7.74 5.00 -5.82
CA LEU A 14 6.45 5.24 -6.49
C LEU A 14 5.49 6.03 -5.58
N VAL A 15 5.39 5.66 -4.30
CA VAL A 15 4.59 6.39 -3.31
C VAL A 15 5.10 7.82 -3.15
N ALA A 16 6.41 8.01 -2.98
CA ALA A 16 7.00 9.34 -2.84
C ALA A 16 6.78 10.21 -4.07
N LYS A 17 6.90 9.64 -5.27
CA LYS A 17 6.61 10.35 -6.52
C LYS A 17 5.16 10.82 -6.57
N ARG A 18 4.20 9.95 -6.26
CA ARG A 18 2.76 10.30 -6.26
C ARG A 18 2.43 11.37 -5.22
N LEU A 19 2.95 11.25 -4.02
CA LEU A 19 2.70 12.24 -2.97
C LEU A 19 3.30 13.60 -3.34
N LYS A 20 4.50 13.64 -3.94
CA LYS A 20 5.09 14.88 -4.48
C LYS A 20 4.22 15.54 -5.56
N GLU A 21 3.58 14.74 -6.42
CA GLU A 21 2.65 15.25 -7.44
C GLU A 21 1.37 15.80 -6.81
N LEU A 22 0.83 15.15 -5.77
CA LEU A 22 -0.40 15.55 -5.08
C LEU A 22 -0.20 16.73 -4.10
N LEU A 23 0.96 16.79 -3.45
CA LEU A 23 1.29 17.77 -2.41
C LEU A 23 2.69 18.36 -2.66
N PRO A 24 2.86 19.14 -3.74
CA PRO A 24 4.16 19.69 -4.15
C PRO A 24 4.72 20.73 -3.17
N GLN A 25 3.89 21.31 -2.30
CA GLN A 25 4.26 22.32 -1.30
C GLN A 25 5.01 21.75 -0.08
N HIS A 26 5.20 20.44 0.00
CA HIS A 26 5.88 19.78 1.12
C HIS A 26 7.26 19.26 0.73
N SER A 27 8.14 19.14 1.72
CA SER A 27 9.47 18.53 1.56
C SER A 27 9.41 17.06 1.96
N TYR A 28 10.18 16.21 1.27
CA TYR A 28 10.13 14.75 1.45
C TYR A 28 11.51 14.19 1.78
N ILE A 29 11.57 13.36 2.82
CA ILE A 29 12.76 12.57 3.19
C ILE A 29 12.37 11.10 3.07
N MET A 30 13.22 10.30 2.44
CA MET A 30 12.97 8.88 2.23
C MET A 30 13.99 8.04 2.97
N ALA A 31 13.53 6.97 3.60
CA ALA A 31 14.37 5.89 4.12
C ALA A 31 13.92 4.58 3.47
N ILE A 32 14.80 3.97 2.67
CA ILE A 32 14.49 2.71 1.97
C ILE A 32 15.42 1.62 2.47
N ASP A 33 14.88 0.69 3.26
CA ASP A 33 15.65 -0.42 3.85
C ASP A 33 15.76 -1.59 2.86
N ARG A 34 16.59 -1.40 1.84
CA ARG A 34 16.85 -2.43 0.81
C ARG A 34 17.66 -3.60 1.35
N GLU A 35 18.55 -3.33 2.31
CA GLU A 35 19.48 -4.32 2.86
C GLU A 35 18.74 -5.48 3.53
N HIS A 36 17.64 -5.18 4.22
CA HIS A 36 16.86 -6.18 4.94
C HIS A 36 15.58 -6.62 4.21
N ALA A 37 15.36 -6.16 2.97
CA ALA A 37 14.25 -6.61 2.15
C ALA A 37 14.38 -8.10 1.76
N PRO A 38 13.26 -8.84 1.59
CA PRO A 38 11.88 -8.45 1.86
C PRO A 38 11.49 -8.70 3.33
N TYR A 39 10.72 -7.79 3.92
CA TYR A 39 10.20 -7.98 5.29
C TYR A 39 9.16 -9.10 5.41
N GLY A 40 8.50 -9.50 4.32
CA GLY A 40 7.39 -10.47 4.35
C GLY A 40 7.73 -11.87 4.87
N ASN A 41 9.02 -12.21 4.97
CA ASN A 41 9.50 -13.52 5.43
C ASN A 41 10.09 -13.48 6.85
N ARG A 42 10.03 -12.33 7.53
CA ARG A 42 10.64 -12.10 8.85
C ARG A 42 9.60 -12.20 9.97
N SER A 43 10.05 -12.38 11.21
CA SER A 43 9.15 -12.39 12.37
C SER A 43 8.61 -10.98 12.65
N PRO A 44 7.44 -10.84 13.30
CA PRO A 44 6.92 -9.53 13.70
C PRO A 44 7.90 -8.71 14.55
N GLU A 45 8.59 -9.34 15.50
CA GLU A 45 9.56 -8.71 16.39
C GLU A 45 10.75 -8.15 15.61
N GLU A 46 11.24 -8.93 14.65
CA GLU A 46 12.33 -8.53 13.76
C GLU A 46 11.90 -7.35 12.86
N ILE A 47 10.69 -7.41 12.31
CA ILE A 47 10.13 -6.31 11.49
C ILE A 47 10.04 -5.02 12.32
N ILE A 48 9.58 -5.09 13.57
CA ILE A 48 9.50 -3.93 14.47
C ILE A 48 10.89 -3.34 14.68
N ALA A 49 11.89 -4.17 15.02
CA ALA A 49 13.25 -3.73 15.28
C ALA A 49 13.90 -3.07 14.05
N LEU A 50 13.77 -3.72 12.88
CA LEU A 50 14.32 -3.20 11.63
C LEU A 50 13.63 -1.90 11.21
N THR A 51 12.29 -1.85 11.28
CA THR A 51 11.54 -0.62 10.96
C THR A 51 11.96 0.51 11.90
N ASN A 52 12.05 0.24 13.21
CA ASN A 52 12.46 1.24 14.19
C ASN A 52 13.85 1.82 13.91
N ALA A 53 14.81 0.96 13.58
CA ALA A 53 16.16 1.39 13.21
C ALA A 53 16.15 2.22 11.90
N ALA A 54 15.40 1.78 10.89
CA ALA A 54 15.37 2.42 9.59
C ALA A 54 14.66 3.79 9.59
N ILE A 55 13.69 4.02 10.48
CA ILE A 55 12.99 5.31 10.55
C ILE A 55 13.74 6.38 11.36
N GLN A 56 14.86 6.07 12.01
CA GLN A 56 15.60 7.06 12.83
C GLN A 56 15.88 8.39 12.10
N PRO A 57 16.31 8.40 10.82
CA PRO A 57 16.51 9.65 10.08
C PRO A 57 15.21 10.44 9.84
N LEU A 58 14.06 9.76 9.86
CA LEU A 58 12.74 10.33 9.60
C LEU A 58 12.09 10.94 10.85
N LEU A 59 12.61 10.70 12.06
CA LEU A 59 12.04 11.23 13.31
C LEU A 59 12.04 12.76 13.39
N SER A 60 12.82 13.43 12.54
CA SER A 60 12.80 14.90 12.39
C SER A 60 11.68 15.42 11.46
N CYS A 61 10.87 14.54 10.88
CA CYS A 61 9.75 14.88 10.02
C CYS A 61 8.48 15.16 10.83
N ASP A 62 7.61 16.02 10.31
CA ASP A 62 6.32 16.34 10.93
C ASP A 62 5.34 15.14 10.85
N ILE A 63 5.50 14.32 9.80
CA ILE A 63 4.70 13.12 9.51
C ILE A 63 5.63 12.04 8.97
N ILE A 64 5.45 10.79 9.40
CA ILE A 64 6.12 9.61 8.85
C ILE A 64 5.08 8.67 8.22
N ILE A 65 5.27 8.36 6.94
CA ILE A 65 4.45 7.41 6.20
C ILE A 65 5.18 6.07 6.16
N LEU A 66 4.58 5.04 6.72
CA LEU A 66 5.04 3.66 6.55
C LEU A 66 4.43 3.11 5.25
N ALA A 67 5.09 3.34 4.11
CA ALA A 67 4.63 2.91 2.80
C ALA A 67 4.65 1.37 2.66
N CYS A 68 5.56 0.68 3.34
CA CYS A 68 5.59 -0.79 3.34
C CYS A 68 4.39 -1.36 4.13
N ASN A 69 3.48 -2.06 3.45
CA ASN A 69 2.31 -2.70 4.08
C ASN A 69 2.70 -3.67 5.20
N THR A 70 3.80 -4.40 5.00
CA THR A 70 4.32 -5.34 6.01
C THR A 70 4.77 -4.59 7.26
N ALA A 71 5.49 -3.47 7.10
CA ALA A 71 5.90 -2.64 8.23
C ALA A 71 4.68 -1.96 8.89
N THR A 72 3.73 -1.44 8.11
CA THR A 72 2.48 -0.88 8.63
C THR A 72 1.73 -1.91 9.50
N THR A 73 1.59 -3.14 9.00
CA THR A 73 0.83 -4.18 9.70
C THR A 73 1.49 -4.64 10.99
N ASN A 74 2.83 -4.69 11.05
CA ASN A 74 3.56 -5.29 12.17
C ASN A 74 4.16 -4.28 13.14
N ALA A 75 4.50 -3.06 12.70
CA ALA A 75 5.27 -2.09 13.48
C ALA A 75 4.55 -0.79 13.81
N LEU A 76 3.50 -0.40 13.08
CA LEU A 76 2.87 0.92 13.23
C LEU A 76 2.44 1.21 14.68
N LYS A 77 1.75 0.27 15.32
CA LYS A 77 1.22 0.47 16.68
C LYS A 77 2.33 0.65 17.70
N GLN A 78 3.39 -0.15 17.63
CA GLN A 78 4.54 -0.09 18.51
C GLN A 78 5.32 1.21 18.29
N LEU A 79 5.50 1.64 17.03
CA LEU A 79 6.17 2.90 16.72
C LEU A 79 5.39 4.11 17.23
N GLN A 80 4.05 4.11 17.13
CA GLN A 80 3.21 5.14 17.71
C GLN A 80 3.33 5.19 19.25
N GLN A 81 3.55 4.05 19.91
CA GLN A 81 3.80 4.01 21.36
C GLN A 81 5.19 4.50 21.74
N LEU A 82 6.20 4.17 20.94
CA LEU A 82 7.59 4.59 21.16
C LEU A 82 7.79 6.09 20.88
N TYR A 83 7.06 6.63 19.91
CA TYR A 83 7.18 8.01 19.46
C TYR A 83 5.79 8.69 19.44
N PRO A 84 5.19 8.97 20.61
CA PRO A 84 3.84 9.51 20.70
C PRO A 84 3.68 10.91 20.08
N ASP A 85 4.78 11.66 19.99
CA ASP A 85 4.80 13.01 19.39
C ASP A 85 4.95 12.99 17.86
N VAL A 86 5.20 11.82 17.26
CA VAL A 86 5.37 11.67 15.81
C VAL A 86 4.07 11.18 15.19
N ARG A 87 3.60 11.88 14.16
CA ARG A 87 2.41 11.47 13.41
C ARG A 87 2.77 10.39 12.41
N PHE A 88 2.29 9.17 12.63
CA PHE A 88 2.45 8.07 11.69
C PHE A 88 1.20 7.86 10.84
N ILE A 89 1.40 7.63 9.54
CA ILE A 89 0.35 7.19 8.61
C ILE A 89 0.78 5.84 8.01
N GLY A 90 -0.06 4.83 8.15
CA GLY A 90 0.16 3.51 7.56
C GLY A 90 -0.37 3.40 6.14
N PHE A 91 0.31 2.62 5.30
CA PHE A 91 -0.19 2.22 3.99
C PHE A 91 -1.00 0.93 4.13
N GLU A 92 -2.32 1.06 4.04
CA GLU A 92 -3.23 -0.07 4.20
C GLU A 92 -3.99 -0.37 2.91
N PRO A 93 -4.35 -1.64 2.65
CA PRO A 93 -5.22 -1.99 1.53
C PRO A 93 -6.56 -1.24 1.64
N MET A 94 -7.02 -0.63 0.55
CA MET A 94 -8.21 0.23 0.48
C MET A 94 -9.55 -0.53 0.62
N ILE A 95 -9.61 -1.59 1.44
CA ILE A 95 -10.77 -2.49 1.59
C ILE A 95 -12.02 -1.71 1.99
N LYS A 96 -11.93 -0.87 3.03
CA LYS A 96 -13.07 -0.05 3.49
C LYS A 96 -13.61 0.86 2.38
N SER A 97 -12.72 1.55 1.68
CA SER A 97 -13.10 2.46 0.59
C SER A 97 -13.67 1.70 -0.61
N ALA A 98 -13.11 0.53 -0.91
CA ALA A 98 -13.57 -0.32 -1.98
C ALA A 98 -14.97 -0.86 -1.69
N ALA A 99 -15.18 -1.38 -0.49
CA ALA A 99 -16.47 -1.87 -0.01
C ALA A 99 -17.56 -0.80 -0.06
N ALA A 100 -17.24 0.43 0.35
CA ALA A 100 -18.17 1.56 0.28
C ALA A 100 -18.46 2.04 -1.15
N SER A 101 -17.68 1.62 -2.15
CA SER A 101 -17.77 2.14 -3.52
C SER A 101 -18.20 1.12 -4.58
N THR A 102 -18.06 -0.17 -4.30
CA THR A 102 -18.53 -1.25 -5.21
C THR A 102 -20.05 -1.23 -5.29
N ARG A 103 -20.57 -1.42 -6.49
CA ARG A 103 -22.00 -1.61 -6.78
C ARG A 103 -22.30 -3.08 -7.07
N SER A 104 -21.30 -3.83 -7.54
CA SER A 104 -21.46 -5.26 -7.84
C SER A 104 -21.25 -6.19 -6.65
N HIS A 105 -20.85 -5.66 -5.49
CA HIS A 105 -20.40 -6.45 -4.34
C HIS A 105 -19.28 -7.44 -4.71
N ARG A 106 -18.44 -7.09 -5.69
CA ARG A 106 -17.30 -7.89 -6.13
C ARG A 106 -16.08 -7.01 -6.39
N ILE A 107 -14.96 -7.36 -5.76
CA ILE A 107 -13.72 -6.56 -5.75
C ILE A 107 -12.54 -7.45 -6.12
N THR A 108 -11.62 -6.92 -6.91
CA THR A 108 -10.31 -7.53 -7.19
C THR A 108 -9.26 -6.94 -6.25
N LEU A 109 -8.65 -7.76 -5.41
CA LEU A 109 -7.56 -7.36 -4.51
C LEU A 109 -6.20 -7.82 -5.04
N LEU A 110 -5.42 -6.87 -5.53
CA LEU A 110 -4.03 -7.10 -5.96
C LEU A 110 -3.12 -6.81 -4.76
N ALA A 111 -2.72 -7.84 -4.02
CA ALA A 111 -1.86 -7.70 -2.84
C ALA A 111 -0.81 -8.82 -2.79
N THR A 112 0.29 -8.63 -2.05
CA THR A 112 1.31 -9.69 -1.89
C THR A 112 0.75 -10.90 -1.12
N ASN A 113 1.36 -12.08 -1.27
CA ASN A 113 0.93 -13.27 -0.52
C ASN A 113 0.96 -13.04 1.01
N ALA A 114 1.99 -12.37 1.51
CA ALA A 114 2.08 -11.99 2.92
C ALA A 114 0.90 -11.10 3.36
N THR A 115 0.51 -10.12 2.54
CA THR A 115 -0.66 -9.27 2.82
C THR A 115 -1.95 -10.09 2.81
N LYS A 116 -2.14 -10.98 1.83
CA LYS A 116 -3.32 -11.85 1.72
C LYS A 116 -3.50 -12.77 2.92
N GLN A 117 -2.39 -13.24 3.50
CA GLN A 117 -2.38 -14.14 4.66
C GLN A 117 -2.36 -13.37 6.00
N SER A 118 -2.32 -12.03 5.99
CA SER A 118 -2.20 -11.24 7.20
C SER A 118 -3.49 -11.22 8.02
N GLN A 119 -3.34 -11.18 9.36
CA GLN A 119 -4.48 -10.98 10.27
C GLN A 119 -5.13 -9.62 10.03
N ARG A 120 -4.35 -8.59 9.69
CA ARG A 120 -4.86 -7.25 9.42
C ARG A 120 -5.83 -7.22 8.25
N LEU A 121 -5.49 -7.88 7.14
CA LEU A 121 -6.41 -7.97 6.00
C LEU A 121 -7.70 -8.73 6.38
N ARG A 122 -7.59 -9.84 7.12
CA ARG A 122 -8.78 -10.57 7.62
C ARG A 122 -9.69 -9.68 8.46
N THR A 123 -9.13 -8.89 9.38
CA THR A 123 -9.89 -7.92 10.18
C THR A 123 -10.56 -6.87 9.30
N LEU A 124 -9.83 -6.27 8.34
CA LEU A 124 -10.42 -5.29 7.41
C LEU A 124 -11.58 -5.87 6.59
N ILE A 125 -11.46 -7.11 6.13
CA ILE A 125 -12.54 -7.79 5.39
C ILE A 125 -13.72 -8.06 6.31
N SER A 126 -13.47 -8.58 7.52
CA SER A 126 -14.52 -8.84 8.51
C SER A 126 -15.30 -7.58 8.89
N ASP A 127 -14.59 -6.46 9.09
CA ASP A 127 -15.18 -5.22 9.59
C ASP A 127 -15.95 -4.45 8.51
N TYR A 128 -15.55 -4.56 7.23
CA TYR A 128 -16.04 -3.67 6.17
C TYR A 128 -16.56 -4.34 4.91
N ALA A 129 -16.28 -5.63 4.70
CA ALA A 129 -16.51 -6.30 3.42
C ALA A 129 -16.99 -7.76 3.58
N SER A 130 -17.71 -8.07 4.66
CA SER A 130 -18.14 -9.44 4.99
C SER A 130 -19.17 -10.01 4.03
N ASP A 131 -19.92 -9.16 3.35
CA ASP A 131 -20.93 -9.48 2.32
C ASP A 131 -20.40 -9.31 0.88
N ILE A 132 -19.10 -9.04 0.72
CA ILE A 132 -18.49 -8.71 -0.57
C ILE A 132 -17.58 -9.84 -1.03
N ARG A 133 -17.73 -10.25 -2.29
CA ARG A 133 -16.82 -11.21 -2.91
C ARG A 133 -15.50 -10.54 -3.24
N ILE A 134 -14.41 -11.05 -2.67
CA ILE A 134 -13.06 -10.57 -2.96
C ILE A 134 -12.31 -11.63 -3.74
N ASP A 135 -12.03 -11.36 -5.02
CA ASP A 135 -11.14 -12.17 -5.83
C ASP A 135 -9.69 -11.67 -5.64
N ALA A 136 -8.75 -12.57 -5.40
CA ALA A 136 -7.37 -12.21 -5.05
C ALA A 136 -6.34 -12.87 -6.00
N PRO A 137 -6.18 -12.36 -7.23
CA PRO A 137 -5.28 -12.91 -8.26
C PRO A 137 -3.87 -13.23 -7.79
N ASP A 138 -3.22 -14.28 -8.28
CA ASP A 138 -1.82 -14.58 -7.93
C ASP A 138 -0.86 -13.49 -8.45
N THR A 139 -0.23 -12.78 -7.51
CA THR A 139 0.70 -11.68 -7.77
C THR A 139 2.11 -11.95 -7.24
N ARG A 140 2.43 -13.22 -6.91
CA ARG A 140 3.70 -13.61 -6.25
C ARG A 140 4.95 -13.07 -6.96
N ALA A 141 4.96 -13.03 -8.29
CA ALA A 141 6.09 -12.57 -9.08
C ALA A 141 6.10 -11.05 -9.35
N TRP A 142 4.98 -10.35 -9.13
CA TRP A 142 4.76 -9.01 -9.70
C TRP A 142 5.71 -7.95 -9.14
N ALA A 143 5.95 -7.93 -7.83
CA ALA A 143 6.84 -6.94 -7.22
C ALA A 143 8.27 -7.06 -7.79
N ARG A 144 8.79 -8.30 -7.85
CA ARG A 144 10.09 -8.61 -8.46
C ARG A 144 10.15 -8.22 -9.95
N MET A 145 9.09 -8.51 -10.71
CA MET A 145 9.03 -8.13 -12.13
C MET A 145 9.06 -6.61 -12.31
N ILE A 146 8.37 -5.86 -11.45
CA ILE A 146 8.37 -4.40 -11.47
C ILE A 146 9.75 -3.84 -11.13
N ASP A 147 10.42 -4.40 -10.11
CA ASP A 147 11.81 -4.04 -9.77
C ASP A 147 12.78 -4.29 -10.95
N GLN A 148 12.49 -5.29 -11.79
CA GLN A 148 13.27 -5.64 -12.98
C GLN A 148 12.89 -4.84 -14.25
N GLY A 149 11.94 -3.90 -14.15
CA GLY A 149 11.44 -3.14 -15.31
C GLY A 149 10.48 -3.92 -16.21
N LEU A 150 10.03 -5.10 -15.80
CA LEU A 150 9.16 -6.02 -16.56
C LEU A 150 7.67 -5.84 -16.24
N ALA A 151 7.26 -4.63 -15.82
CA ALA A 151 5.87 -4.34 -15.47
C ALA A 151 4.90 -4.54 -16.66
N GLY A 152 5.37 -4.31 -17.89
CA GLY A 152 4.62 -4.54 -19.12
C GLY A 152 4.32 -6.02 -19.37
N ASP A 153 5.18 -6.92 -18.88
CA ASP A 153 5.11 -8.37 -19.14
C ASP A 153 4.25 -9.11 -18.12
N ILE A 154 3.78 -8.42 -17.08
CA ILE A 154 2.90 -9.01 -16.07
C ILE A 154 1.60 -9.48 -16.75
N ALA A 155 1.32 -10.77 -16.65
CA ALA A 155 0.06 -11.36 -17.10
C ALA A 155 -1.10 -10.91 -16.20
N LEU A 156 -2.23 -10.57 -16.81
CA LEU A 156 -3.41 -10.04 -16.12
C LEU A 156 -4.65 -10.93 -16.29
N ASP A 157 -4.47 -12.19 -16.70
CA ASP A 157 -5.56 -13.13 -17.02
C ASP A 157 -6.51 -13.36 -15.83
N GLU A 158 -5.97 -13.49 -14.61
CA GLU A 158 -6.78 -13.62 -13.40
C GLU A 158 -7.52 -12.30 -13.05
N VAL A 159 -6.94 -11.14 -13.37
CA VAL A 159 -7.63 -9.85 -13.22
C VAL A 159 -8.76 -9.74 -14.23
N LEU A 160 -8.50 -10.13 -15.48
CA LEU A 160 -9.51 -10.18 -16.54
C LEU A 160 -10.66 -11.12 -16.17
N ALA A 161 -10.36 -12.32 -15.65
CA ALA A 161 -11.37 -13.27 -15.20
C ALA A 161 -12.21 -12.73 -14.03
N SER A 162 -11.57 -12.02 -13.08
CA SER A 162 -12.27 -11.37 -11.97
C SER A 162 -13.23 -10.26 -12.45
N VAL A 163 -12.75 -9.39 -13.34
CA VAL A 163 -13.54 -8.30 -13.93
C VAL A 163 -14.66 -8.84 -14.82
N ALA A 164 -14.40 -9.86 -15.64
CA ALA A 164 -15.42 -10.56 -16.43
C ALA A 164 -16.47 -11.25 -15.53
N GLY A 165 -16.07 -11.64 -14.31
CA GLY A 165 -16.96 -12.12 -13.26
C GLY A 165 -17.78 -11.03 -12.57
N GLY A 166 -17.64 -9.77 -12.96
CA GLY A 166 -18.42 -8.64 -12.44
C GLY A 166 -17.72 -7.79 -11.39
N SER A 167 -16.41 -7.98 -11.14
CA SER A 167 -15.67 -7.06 -10.28
C SER A 167 -15.69 -5.64 -10.87
N ASP A 168 -16.09 -4.64 -10.08
CA ASP A 168 -16.16 -3.23 -10.51
C ASP A 168 -15.15 -2.32 -9.79
N VAL A 169 -14.42 -2.86 -8.82
CA VAL A 169 -13.34 -2.18 -8.11
C VAL A 169 -12.07 -3.04 -8.14
N ILE A 170 -10.92 -2.41 -8.39
CA ILE A 170 -9.59 -3.03 -8.33
C ILE A 170 -8.75 -2.30 -7.28
N ILE A 171 -8.28 -3.00 -6.26
CA ILE A 171 -7.42 -2.46 -5.21
C ILE A 171 -5.95 -2.76 -5.52
N LEU A 172 -5.11 -1.72 -5.54
CA LEU A 172 -3.65 -1.83 -5.55
C LEU A 172 -3.14 -1.91 -4.11
N GLY A 173 -3.15 -3.12 -3.54
CA GLY A 173 -2.75 -3.44 -2.17
C GLY A 173 -1.25 -3.72 -2.02
N CYS A 174 -0.40 -3.21 -2.89
CA CYS A 174 1.07 -3.22 -2.78
C CYS A 174 1.61 -1.97 -3.45
N THR A 175 2.60 -1.32 -2.84
CA THR A 175 3.20 -0.08 -3.35
C THR A 175 3.79 -0.23 -4.76
N HIS A 176 4.35 -1.40 -5.09
CA HIS A 176 4.86 -1.69 -6.44
C HIS A 176 3.76 -1.61 -7.50
N TYR A 177 2.52 -2.02 -7.17
CA TYR A 177 1.45 -2.16 -8.16
C TYR A 177 0.93 -0.81 -8.66
N LEU A 178 1.34 0.31 -8.06
CA LEU A 178 1.17 1.66 -8.61
C LEU A 178 1.77 1.79 -10.02
N ALA A 179 2.78 0.98 -10.37
CA ALA A 179 3.35 0.92 -11.71
C ALA A 179 2.37 0.38 -12.77
N LEU A 180 1.35 -0.39 -12.36
CA LEU A 180 0.37 -1.00 -13.25
C LEU A 180 -0.90 -0.17 -13.44
N GLU A 181 -1.10 0.89 -12.66
CA GLU A 181 -2.36 1.64 -12.62
C GLU A 181 -2.80 2.13 -14.00
N LYS A 182 -1.91 2.74 -14.79
CA LYS A 182 -2.26 3.22 -16.14
C LYS A 182 -2.68 2.08 -17.07
N ARG A 183 -2.00 0.93 -16.99
CA ARG A 183 -2.31 -0.26 -17.80
C ARG A 183 -3.64 -0.87 -17.39
N LEU A 184 -3.88 -1.00 -16.08
CA LEU A 184 -5.16 -1.47 -15.54
C LEU A 184 -6.31 -0.53 -15.91
N GLN A 185 -6.11 0.79 -15.83
CA GLN A 185 -7.14 1.77 -16.17
C GLN A 185 -7.52 1.73 -17.66
N SER A 186 -6.52 1.51 -18.52
CA SER A 186 -6.72 1.35 -19.97
C SER A 186 -7.48 0.06 -20.31
N LEU A 187 -7.12 -1.05 -19.67
CA LEU A 187 -7.76 -2.36 -19.92
C LEU A 187 -9.14 -2.49 -19.29
N PHE A 188 -9.36 -1.85 -18.15
CA PHE A 188 -10.59 -1.97 -17.36
C PHE A 188 -11.19 -0.57 -17.07
N PRO A 189 -11.58 0.21 -18.10
CA PRO A 189 -12.02 1.59 -17.94
C PRO A 189 -13.29 1.74 -17.09
N HIS A 190 -14.09 0.68 -16.97
CA HIS A 190 -15.31 0.66 -16.15
C HIS A 190 -15.02 0.35 -14.67
N CYS A 191 -13.84 -0.16 -14.34
CA CYS A 191 -13.47 -0.45 -12.97
C CYS A 191 -12.91 0.80 -12.29
N ARG A 192 -13.25 0.98 -11.02
CA ARG A 192 -12.59 1.97 -10.18
C ARG A 192 -11.29 1.38 -9.62
N ILE A 193 -10.16 2.01 -9.92
CA ILE A 193 -8.87 1.61 -9.34
C ILE A 193 -8.62 2.40 -8.06
N LEU A 194 -8.31 1.70 -6.98
CA LEU A 194 -8.09 2.28 -5.66
C LEU A 194 -6.69 1.99 -5.16
N GLU A 195 -6.04 3.03 -4.67
CA GLU A 195 -4.74 2.98 -4.03
C GLU A 195 -4.66 4.03 -2.88
N PRO A 196 -3.75 3.87 -1.91
CA PRO A 196 -3.74 4.72 -0.71
C PRO A 196 -3.21 6.15 -0.85
N THR A 197 -2.40 6.51 -1.86
CA THR A 197 -1.70 7.81 -1.90
C THR A 197 -2.64 9.00 -1.92
N ALA A 198 -3.75 8.95 -2.64
CA ALA A 198 -4.76 10.01 -2.60
C ALA A 198 -5.42 10.17 -1.22
N SER A 199 -5.68 9.05 -0.53
CA SER A 199 -6.23 9.05 0.84
C SER A 199 -5.24 9.60 1.85
N ILE A 200 -3.97 9.20 1.73
CA ILE A 200 -2.87 9.70 2.56
C ILE A 200 -2.66 11.19 2.33
N ALA A 201 -2.68 11.65 1.08
CA ALA A 201 -2.55 13.08 0.76
C ALA A 201 -3.66 13.90 1.43
N LYS A 202 -4.90 13.42 1.38
CA LYS A 202 -6.03 14.06 2.07
C LYS A 202 -5.80 14.13 3.59
N GLN A 203 -5.40 13.04 4.23
CA GLN A 203 -5.11 13.03 5.67
C GLN A 203 -4.02 14.05 6.05
N ILE A 204 -2.98 14.17 5.22
CA ILE A 204 -1.91 15.16 5.43
C ILE A 204 -2.45 16.59 5.34
N SER A 205 -3.33 16.87 4.36
CA SER A 205 -3.99 18.17 4.25
C SER A 205 -4.88 18.49 5.44
N ASP A 206 -5.59 17.49 5.98
CA ASP A 206 -6.44 17.66 7.17
C ASP A 206 -5.62 17.99 8.43
N PHE A 207 -4.33 17.60 8.49
CA PHE A 207 -3.41 17.98 9.58
C PHE A 207 -2.76 19.35 9.41
N ALA A 208 -2.82 19.94 8.22
CA ALA A 208 -2.20 21.23 7.90
C ALA A 208 -3.08 22.44 8.26
N ILE A 209 -4.27 22.18 8.82
CA ILE A 209 -5.27 23.17 9.25
C ILE A 209 -5.16 23.39 10.76
#